data_AF-A0A2U1T4X9-F1
#
_entry.id   AF-A0A2U1T4X9-F1
#
_cell.length_a   1.000
_cell.length_b   1.000
_cell.length_c   1.000
_cell.angle_alpha   90.00
_cell.angle_beta   90.00
_cell.angle_gamma   90.00
#
_symmetry.space_group_name_H-M   'P 1'
#
loop_
_entity.id
_entity.type
_entity.pdbx_description
1 polymer ?
#
loop_
_entity_poly.entity_id
_entity_poly.type
_entity_poly.pdbx_seq_one_letter_code
_entity_poly.pdbx_strand_id
1 'polypeptide(L)'
;MDNPRFSCSRRTFLLGAATTVAGAALAACGTEASEEVAATEVPVGSAVFVGNLIIAQPKEGEFLAYSRTCPHQGNTIDEINGDTVTCTAHNSTFSIEDGSVVDGVARDPLQEGTATEEGGTVTATA
;
A
#
# COMPACT_ATOMS: atom_id res chain seq x y z
N MET A 1 7.99 -30.34 -28.08
CA MET A 1 8.81 -30.29 -26.85
C MET A 1 8.18 -29.24 -25.95
N ASP A 2 7.12 -29.62 -25.25
CA ASP A 2 6.34 -28.73 -24.41
C ASP A 2 6.88 -28.81 -22.99
N ASN A 3 7.29 -27.65 -22.45
CA ASN A 3 7.88 -27.54 -21.13
C ASN A 3 7.06 -26.56 -20.28
N PRO A 4 6.19 -27.04 -19.38
CA PRO A 4 5.76 -26.26 -18.25
C PRO A 4 6.66 -26.60 -17.05
N ARG A 5 7.51 -25.65 -16.63
CA ARG A 5 8.13 -25.66 -15.30
C ARG A 5 7.49 -24.56 -14.47
N PHE A 6 6.45 -24.93 -13.71
CA PHE A 6 6.08 -24.18 -12.53
C PHE A 6 6.93 -24.66 -11.36
N SER A 7 7.87 -23.79 -11.00
CA SER A 7 8.64 -23.80 -9.76
C SER A 7 7.73 -23.37 -8.61
N CYS A 8 7.58 -24.20 -7.59
CA CYS A 8 8.06 -23.92 -6.23
C CYS A 8 7.67 -25.13 -5.35
N SER A 9 8.64 -26.01 -5.11
CA SER A 9 8.50 -27.18 -4.24
C SER A 9 8.34 -26.71 -2.78
N ARG A 10 7.18 -26.99 -2.18
CA ARG A 10 6.99 -27.03 -0.72
C ARG A 10 6.32 -28.35 -0.34
N ARG A 11 6.96 -29.45 -0.71
CA ARG A 11 6.60 -30.79 -0.24
C ARG A 11 7.62 -31.22 0.81
N THR A 12 7.47 -30.71 2.01
CA THR A 12 8.13 -31.28 3.19
C THR A 12 7.17 -31.21 4.36
N PHE A 13 7.05 -32.37 5.01
CA PHE A 13 6.30 -32.69 6.22
C PHE A 13 4.78 -32.78 6.07
N LEU A 14 4.29 -34.03 6.12
CA LEU A 14 3.35 -34.48 7.16
C LEU A 14 3.08 -35.98 7.00
N LEU A 15 3.72 -36.80 7.82
CA LEU A 15 3.20 -38.11 8.24
C LEU A 15 3.52 -38.29 9.73
N GLY A 16 2.68 -37.68 10.56
CA GLY A 16 2.57 -37.95 11.99
C GLY A 16 1.09 -38.07 12.31
N ALA A 17 0.67 -39.27 12.71
CA ALA A 17 -0.72 -39.60 13.00
C ALA A 17 -1.13 -39.19 14.42
N ALA A 18 -2.44 -38.96 14.56
CA ALA A 18 -3.26 -38.99 15.79
C ALA A 18 -3.13 -37.82 16.78
N THR A 19 -4.16 -36.98 16.88
CA THR A 19 -5.22 -37.05 17.91
C THR A 19 -6.07 -35.78 17.87
N THR A 20 -7.34 -35.94 18.23
CA THR A 20 -8.44 -34.98 18.29
C THR A 20 -8.11 -33.63 18.93
N VAL A 21 -8.28 -32.51 18.22
CA VAL A 21 -8.72 -31.19 18.77
C VAL A 21 -9.44 -30.40 17.66
N ALA A 22 -10.46 -29.66 18.09
CA ALA A 22 -11.39 -28.76 17.41
C ALA A 22 -10.90 -28.01 16.15
N GLY A 23 -11.89 -27.69 15.31
CA GLY A 23 -11.73 -27.02 14.03
C GLY A 23 -10.90 -25.73 14.10
N ALA A 24 -9.75 -25.77 13.45
CA ALA A 24 -9.13 -24.58 12.89
C ALA A 24 -9.37 -24.64 11.39
N ALA A 25 -10.44 -23.98 10.93
CA ALA A 25 -10.51 -23.56 9.54
C ALA A 25 -9.37 -22.54 9.35
N LEU A 26 -8.21 -23.02 8.91
CA LEU A 26 -7.15 -22.16 8.39
C LEU A 26 -7.65 -21.60 7.06
N ALA A 27 -8.46 -20.54 7.13
CA ALA A 27 -8.66 -19.63 6.03
C ALA A 27 -7.34 -18.87 5.84
N ALA A 28 -6.40 -19.49 5.14
CA ALA A 28 -5.30 -18.79 4.49
C ALA A 28 -5.88 -18.04 3.28
N CYS A 29 -6.76 -17.08 3.55
CA CYS A 29 -7.09 -16.05 2.58
C CYS A 29 -5.98 -15.01 2.70
N GLY A 30 -5.30 -14.71 1.60
CA GLY A 30 -4.27 -13.66 1.57
C GLY A 30 -4.93 -12.35 1.97
N THR A 31 -4.72 -11.93 3.21
CA THR A 31 -5.00 -10.57 3.64
C THR A 31 -3.89 -9.73 3.01
N GLU A 32 -4.27 -8.85 2.07
CA GLU A 32 -3.44 -7.73 1.64
C GLU A 32 -2.86 -7.08 2.91
N ALA A 33 -1.55 -6.90 2.98
CA ALA A 33 -0.92 -6.32 4.17
C ALA A 33 -1.46 -4.91 4.38
N SER A 34 -2.13 -4.69 5.51
CA SER A 34 -2.66 -3.38 5.90
C SER A 34 -1.65 -2.63 6.75
N GLU A 35 -1.57 -1.32 6.55
CA GLU A 35 -0.81 -0.39 7.38
C GLU A 35 -1.79 0.44 8.23
N GLU A 36 -1.34 0.90 9.39
CA GLU A 36 -2.14 1.71 10.31
C GLU A 36 -1.38 2.96 10.74
N VAL A 37 -2.11 4.06 10.91
CA VAL A 37 -1.58 5.33 11.44
C VAL A 37 -2.65 6.05 12.24
N ALA A 38 -2.28 6.80 13.28
CA ALA A 38 -3.27 7.62 13.97
C ALA A 38 -3.75 8.74 13.05
N ALA A 39 -5.06 9.01 13.01
CA ALA A 39 -5.65 10.07 12.21
C ALA A 39 -5.02 11.45 12.52
N THR A 40 -4.60 11.67 13.76
CA THR A 40 -3.94 12.91 14.20
C THR A 40 -2.51 13.08 13.68
N GLU A 41 -1.89 12.01 13.18
CA GLU A 41 -0.54 12.05 12.60
C GLU A 41 -0.55 12.43 11.12
N VAL A 42 -1.73 12.48 10.49
CA VAL A 42 -1.90 12.92 9.09
C VAL A 42 -2.60 14.30 9.13
N PRO A 43 -1.88 15.42 9.00
CA PRO A 43 -2.49 16.73 9.03
C PRO A 43 -3.34 17.01 7.78
N VAL A 44 -4.41 17.79 7.95
CA VAL A 44 -5.24 18.28 6.83
C VAL A 44 -4.38 19.06 5.83
N GLY A 45 -4.54 18.76 4.54
CA GLY A 45 -3.75 19.31 3.45
C GLY A 45 -2.36 18.68 3.32
N SER A 46 -2.12 17.52 3.94
CA SER A 46 -0.83 16.84 3.86
C SER A 46 -0.95 15.32 3.85
N ALA A 47 0.20 14.64 3.86
CA ALA A 47 0.31 13.20 3.82
C ALA A 47 1.46 12.71 4.72
N VAL A 48 1.48 11.41 4.99
CA VAL A 48 2.56 10.69 5.64
C VAL A 48 2.91 9.43 4.87
N PHE A 49 4.13 8.94 5.07
CA PHE A 49 4.55 7.64 4.55
C PHE A 49 4.46 6.56 5.62
N VAL A 50 3.75 5.48 5.33
CA VAL A 50 3.64 4.30 6.20
C VAL A 50 3.93 3.07 5.36
N GLY A 51 5.04 2.37 5.63
CA GLY A 51 5.50 1.28 4.78
C GLY A 51 5.64 1.70 3.32
N ASN A 52 4.92 1.01 2.43
CA ASN A 52 4.85 1.32 0.99
C ASN A 52 3.64 2.19 0.60
N LEU A 53 2.97 2.81 1.57
CA LEU A 53 1.79 3.66 1.34
C LEU A 53 2.06 5.13 1.63
N ILE A 54 1.39 5.97 0.85
CA ILE A 54 1.17 7.38 1.08
C ILE A 54 -0.24 7.48 1.66
N ILE A 55 -0.38 7.91 2.90
CA ILE A 55 -1.68 8.14 3.53
C ILE A 55 -1.86 9.65 3.60
N ALA A 56 -2.85 10.16 2.89
CA ALA A 56 -3.12 11.58 2.71
C ALA A 56 -4.41 11.99 3.39
N GLN A 57 -4.48 13.24 3.85
CA GLN A 57 -5.70 13.88 4.30
C GLN A 57 -5.94 15.20 3.55
N PRO A 58 -6.50 15.19 2.33
CA PRO A 58 -6.71 16.41 1.55
C PRO A 58 -7.66 17.40 2.24
N LYS A 59 -8.72 16.88 2.86
CA LYS A 59 -9.70 17.64 3.65
C LYS A 59 -9.89 16.98 5.01
N GLU A 60 -10.37 17.74 5.99
CA GLU A 60 -10.62 17.22 7.34
C GLU A 60 -11.54 15.99 7.30
N GLY A 61 -11.03 14.88 7.85
CA GLY A 61 -11.73 13.59 7.91
C GLY A 61 -11.76 12.79 6.60
N GLU A 62 -11.22 13.32 5.50
CA GLU A 62 -11.11 12.62 4.21
C GLU A 62 -9.72 11.98 4.11
N PHE A 63 -9.63 10.66 4.19
CA PHE A 63 -8.37 9.93 4.08
C PHE A 63 -8.29 9.18 2.76
N LEU A 64 -7.16 9.33 2.07
CA LEU A 64 -6.84 8.61 0.83
C LEU A 64 -5.54 7.84 1.01
N ALA A 65 -5.41 6.72 0.31
CA ALA A 65 -4.19 5.93 0.28
C ALA A 65 -3.69 5.78 -1.16
N TYR A 66 -2.38 5.85 -1.34
CA TYR A 66 -1.72 5.59 -2.61
C TYR A 66 -0.47 4.73 -2.41
N SER A 67 -0.08 3.99 -3.44
CA SER A 67 1.21 3.32 -3.49
C SER A 67 2.36 4.34 -3.53
N ARG A 68 3.42 4.09 -2.77
CA ARG A 68 4.71 4.81 -2.87
C ARG A 68 5.53 4.39 -4.08
N THR A 69 5.07 3.41 -4.86
CA THR A 69 5.74 3.00 -6.09
C THR A 69 5.46 4.03 -7.18
N CYS A 70 6.48 4.79 -7.56
CA CYS A 70 6.37 5.77 -8.64
C CYS A 70 5.95 5.07 -9.94
N PRO A 71 4.85 5.49 -10.58
CA PRO A 71 4.32 4.83 -11.78
C PRO A 71 5.24 4.95 -13.00
N HIS A 72 6.25 5.81 -12.97
CA HIS A 72 7.20 5.96 -14.07
C HIS A 72 8.08 4.71 -14.26
N GLN A 73 8.83 4.30 -13.23
CA GLN A 73 9.81 3.20 -13.29
C GLN A 73 9.86 2.36 -12.00
N GLY A 74 8.92 2.57 -11.07
CA GLY A 74 8.82 1.80 -9.85
C GLY A 74 9.75 2.22 -8.70
N ASN A 75 10.44 3.36 -8.82
CA ASN A 75 11.21 3.91 -7.70
C ASN A 75 10.28 4.34 -6.56
N THR A 76 10.80 4.38 -5.33
CA THR A 76 10.04 4.85 -4.18
C THR A 76 9.83 6.37 -4.24
N ILE A 77 8.62 6.82 -3.91
CA ILE A 77 8.26 8.21 -3.62
C ILE A 77 8.70 8.52 -2.18
N ASP A 78 9.49 9.57 -2.03
CA ASP A 78 10.32 9.80 -0.84
C ASP A 78 10.28 11.23 -0.29
N GLU A 79 9.53 12.13 -0.92
CA GLU A 79 9.36 13.50 -0.44
C GLU A 79 7.88 13.89 -0.37
N ILE A 80 7.49 14.59 0.69
CA ILE A 80 6.16 15.19 0.90
C ILE A 80 6.34 16.71 0.99
N ASN A 81 5.58 17.45 0.19
CA ASN A 81 5.59 18.90 0.13
C ASN A 81 4.14 19.40 0.24
N GLY A 82 3.60 19.42 1.45
CA GLY A 82 2.21 19.81 1.68
C GLY A 82 1.24 18.89 0.95
N ASP A 83 0.56 19.44 -0.05
CA ASP A 83 -0.46 18.80 -0.89
C ASP A 83 0.12 17.99 -2.07
N THR A 84 1.45 17.84 -2.13
CA THR A 84 2.12 17.05 -3.17
C THR A 84 3.13 16.08 -2.61
N VAL A 85 3.41 15.03 -3.39
CA VAL A 85 4.48 14.06 -3.12
C VAL A 85 5.38 13.92 -4.33
N THR A 86 6.68 13.74 -4.10
CA THR A 86 7.68 13.71 -5.17
C THR A 86 8.53 12.44 -5.11
N CYS A 87 8.75 11.84 -6.28
CA CYS A 87 9.80 10.85 -6.47
C CYS A 87 11.07 11.56 -6.95
N THR A 88 12.07 11.68 -6.08
CA THR A 88 13.30 12.42 -6.36
C THR A 88 14.20 11.79 -7.42
N ALA A 89 13.94 10.53 -7.81
CA ALA A 89 14.72 9.84 -8.83
C ALA A 89 14.74 10.57 -10.18
N HIS A 90 13.61 11.19 -10.56
CA HIS A 90 13.49 11.99 -11.79
C HIS A 90 12.55 13.20 -11.62
N ASN A 91 12.24 13.57 -10.37
CA ASN A 91 11.38 14.69 -9.99
C ASN A 91 9.96 14.62 -10.57
N SER A 92 9.35 13.44 -10.57
CA SER A 92 7.91 13.33 -10.83
C SER A 92 7.14 13.69 -9.56
N THR A 93 6.24 14.67 -9.66
CA THR A 93 5.44 15.21 -8.57
C THR A 93 3.97 14.86 -8.79
N PHE A 94 3.27 14.48 -7.73
CA PHE A 94 1.88 14.04 -7.76
C PHE A 94 1.05 14.79 -6.72
N SER A 95 -0.22 15.03 -7.03
CA SER A 95 -1.20 15.60 -6.10
C SER A 95 -1.62 14.54 -5.09
N ILE A 96 -1.76 14.91 -3.81
CA ILE A 96 -2.36 14.03 -2.80
C ILE A 96 -3.90 14.06 -2.84
N GLU A 97 -4.49 15.02 -3.56
CA GLU A 97 -5.96 15.17 -3.63
C GLU A 97 -6.60 14.09 -4.49
N ASP A 98 -5.90 13.65 -5.54
CA ASP A 98 -6.43 12.70 -6.54
C ASP A 98 -5.35 11.80 -7.18
N GLY A 99 -4.10 11.86 -6.71
CA GLY A 99 -2.99 11.06 -7.24
C GLY A 99 -2.50 11.50 -8.62
N SER A 100 -3.02 12.57 -9.21
CA SER A 100 -2.67 13.01 -10.56
C SER A 100 -1.22 13.50 -10.66
N VAL A 101 -0.64 13.38 -11.86
CA VAL A 101 0.69 13.93 -12.15
C VAL A 101 0.60 15.45 -12.21
N VAL A 102 1.37 16.12 -11.36
CA VAL A 102 1.50 17.59 -11.33
C VAL A 102 2.67 18.05 -12.19
N ASP A 103 3.82 17.37 -12.08
CA ASP A 103 5.02 17.70 -12.84
C ASP A 103 5.92 16.46 -13.06
N GLY A 104 6.86 16.59 -14.00
CA GLY A 104 7.92 15.62 -14.27
C GLY A 104 7.62 14.63 -15.39
N VAL A 105 8.27 13.47 -15.33
CA VAL A 105 8.32 12.52 -16.46
C VAL A 105 7.28 11.41 -16.38
N ALA A 106 6.67 11.19 -15.22
CA ALA A 106 5.56 10.25 -15.06
C ALA A 106 4.39 10.62 -15.97
N ARG A 107 3.68 9.59 -16.46
CA ARG A 107 2.51 9.77 -17.36
C ARG A 107 1.23 9.16 -16.81
N ASP A 108 1.36 8.25 -15.85
CA ASP A 108 0.25 7.64 -15.13
C ASP A 108 0.15 8.24 -13.72
N PRO A 109 -1.07 8.32 -13.14
CA PRO A 109 -1.27 8.77 -11.77
C PRO A 109 -0.72 7.76 -10.76
N LEU A 110 -0.69 8.15 -9.49
CA LEU A 110 -0.44 7.22 -8.40
C LEU A 110 -1.48 6.10 -8.40
N GLN A 111 -1.04 4.89 -8.07
CA GLN A 111 -1.97 3.80 -7.85
C GLN A 111 -2.70 4.00 -6.52
N GLU A 112 -4.03 4.09 -6.59
CA GLU A 112 -4.91 4.19 -5.44
C GLU A 112 -4.93 2.89 -4.64
N GLY A 113 -4.93 3.06 -3.32
CA GLY A 113 -5.22 2.04 -2.34
C GLY A 113 -6.57 2.28 -1.65
N THR A 114 -6.79 1.63 -0.51
CA THR A 114 -7.95 1.91 0.36
C THR A 114 -7.50 2.56 1.66
N ALA A 115 -8.32 3.44 2.23
CA ALA A 115 -8.11 4.02 3.55
C ALA A 115 -9.47 4.10 4.27
N THR A 116 -9.54 3.61 5.50
CA THR A 116 -10.72 3.72 6.36
C THR A 116 -10.29 4.30 7.70
N GLU A 117 -11.00 5.32 8.18
CA GLU A 117 -10.80 5.84 9.54
C GLU A 117 -11.87 5.30 10.48
N GLU A 118 -11.44 4.69 11.58
CA GLU A 118 -12.30 4.25 12.66
C GLU A 118 -11.66 4.56 14.02
N GLY A 119 -12.36 5.32 14.86
CA GLY A 119 -11.97 5.54 16.26
C GLY A 119 -10.62 6.24 16.44
N GLY A 120 -10.20 7.07 15.48
CA GLY A 120 -8.93 7.79 15.47
C GLY A 120 -7.78 7.03 14.80
N THR A 121 -8.03 5.87 14.20
CA THR A 121 -7.03 5.09 13.47
C THR A 121 -7.41 5.00 12.00
N VAL A 122 -6.46 5.27 11.12
CA VAL A 122 -6.59 5.07 9.68
C VAL A 122 -5.93 3.74 9.33
N THR A 123 -6.71 2.81 8.80
CA THR A 123 -6.23 1.54 8.25
C THR A 123 -6.22 1.64 6.73
N ALA A 124 -5.08 1.33 6.10
CA ALA A 124 -4.89 1.47 4.68
C ALA A 124 -4.29 0.21 4.01
N THR A 125 -4.63 -0.01 2.75
CA THR A 125 -4.04 -1.05 1.88
C THR A 125 -3.65 -0.46 0.54
N ALA A 126 -2.69 -1.10 -0.16
CA ALA A 126 -2.32 -0.73 -1.54
C ALA A 126 -3.32 -1.25 -2.58
#